data_AF-A0A8X7TKF4-F1
#
_entry.id   AF-A0A8X7TKF4-F1
#
_cell.length_a   1.000
_cell.length_b   1.000
_cell.length_c   1.000
_cell.angle_alpha   90.00
_cell.angle_beta   90.00
_cell.angle_gamma   90.00
#
_symmetry.space_group_name_H-M   'P 1'
#
loop_
_entity.id
_entity.type
_entity.pdbx_description
1 polymer ?
#
loop_
_entity_poly.entity_id
_entity_poly.type
_entity_poly.pdbx_seq_one_letter_code
_entity_poly.pdbx_strand_id
1 'polypeptide(L)' 'MMVLMMILHVFRVYLTGGFKKPRELTWVTGVVLGVLTASFGVTGYSLPWDQIGYWA' A
#
# COMPACT_ATOMS: atom_id res chain seq x y z
N MET A 1 2.45 4.01 -10.39
CA MET A 1 3.82 4.06 -9.85
C MET A 1 3.87 3.96 -8.32
N MET A 2 3.03 4.69 -7.57
CA MET A 2 3.01 4.64 -6.10
C MET A 2 2.73 3.25 -5.51
N VAL A 3 1.68 2.55 -5.98
CA VAL A 3 1.33 1.20 -5.49
C VAL A 3 2.45 0.19 -5.79
N LEU A 4 3.10 0.31 -6.94
CA LEU A 4 4.18 -0.57 -7.37
C LEU A 4 5.43 -0.38 -6.50
N MET A 5 5.80 0.87 -6.20
CA MET A 5 6.87 1.21 -5.27
C MET A 5 6.56 0.73 -3.83
N MET A 6 5.30 0.83 -3.42
CA MET A 6 4.85 0.37 -2.10
C MET A 6 5.01 -1.15 -1.95
N ILE A 7 4.61 -1.93 -2.95
CA ILE A 7 4.80 -3.39 -2.98
C ILE A 7 6.29 -3.74 -2.89
N LEU A 8 7.15 -3.07 -3.68
CA LEU A 8 8.60 -3.26 -3.62
C LEU A 8 9.17 -2.90 -2.24
N HIS A 9 8.67 -1.82 -1.62
CA HIS A 9 9.11 -1.39 -0.29
C HIS A 9 8.79 -2.41 0.80
N VAL A 10 7.55 -2.94 0.80
CA VAL A 10 7.11 -3.97 1.74
C VAL A 10 7.92 -5.25 1.54
N PHE A 11 8.14 -5.66 0.29
CA PHE A 11 8.96 -6.84 -0.05
C PHE A 11 10.42 -6.68 0.40
N ARG A 12 11.02 -5.49 0.22
CA ARG A 12 12.39 -5.20 0.65
C ARG A 12 12.54 -5.29 2.16
N VAL A 13 11.60 -4.72 2.93
CA VAL A 13 11.60 -4.83 4.40
C VAL A 13 11.38 -6.28 4.83
N TYR A 14 10.61 -7.06 4.04
CA TYR A 14 10.44 -8.49 4.23
C TYR A 14 11.72 -9.30 4.10
N LEU A 15 12.46 -9.11 3.01
CA LEU A 15 13.72 -9.82 2.80
C LEU A 15 14.83 -9.41 3.78
N THR A 16 14.84 -8.14 4.22
CA THR A 16 15.87 -7.64 5.15
C THR A 16 15.57 -7.92 6.62
N GLY A 17 14.45 -8.58 6.95
CA GLY A 17 14.11 -8.94 8.33
C GLY A 17 13.90 -7.71 9.24
N GLY A 18 13.59 -6.55 8.65
CA GLY A 18 13.54 -5.24 9.33
C GLY A 18 12.42 -5.09 10.35
N PHE A 19 11.57 -6.11 10.52
CA PHE A 19 10.49 -6.20 11.49
C PHE A 19 10.93 -6.61 12.90
N LYS A 20 12.16 -7.11 13.09
CA LYS A 20 12.61 -7.46 14.44
C LYS A 20 12.72 -6.22 15.35
N LYS A 21 12.54 -6.40 16.67
CA LYS A 21 12.73 -5.36 17.70
C LYS A 21 13.98 -4.50 17.42
N PRO A 22 13.93 -3.16 17.53
CA PRO A 22 12.88 -2.31 18.10
C PRO A 22 11.86 -1.74 17.09
N ARG A 23 11.80 -2.25 15.85
CA ARG A 23 11.09 -1.59 14.72
C ARG A 23 9.71 -2.20 14.40
N GLU A 24 9.18 -3.03 15.28
CA GLU A 24 7.89 -3.72 15.12
C GLU A 24 6.73 -2.73 14.92
N LEU A 25 6.68 -1.64 15.69
CA LEU A 25 5.63 -0.62 15.56
C LEU A 25 5.68 0.12 14.21
N THR A 26 6.88 0.43 13.71
CA THR A 26 7.06 1.06 12.39
C THR A 26 6.66 0.14 11.26
N TRP A 27 6.85 -1.18 11.43
CA TRP A 27 6.38 -2.16 10.47
C TRP A 27 4.85 -2.22 10.43
N VAL A 28 4.20 -2.31 11.59
CA VAL A 28 2.74 -2.36 11.68
C VAL A 28 2.12 -1.10 11.08
N THR A 29 2.64 0.09 11.40
CA THR A 29 2.14 1.33 10.79
C THR A 29 2.40 1.38 9.28
N GLY A 30 3.54 0.88 8.80
CA GLY A 30 3.82 0.75 7.36
C GLY A 30 2.83 -0.18 6.63
N VAL A 31 2.44 -1.29 7.24
CA VAL A 31 1.42 -2.20 6.69
C VAL A 31 0.04 -1.54 6.66
N VAL A 32 -0.35 -0.85 7.73
CA VAL A 32 -1.63 -0.12 7.80
C VAL A 32 -1.70 0.97 6.73
N LEU A 33 -0.64 1.77 6.56
CA LEU A 33 -0.55 2.77 5.51
C LEU A 33 -0.57 2.15 4.12
N GLY A 34 0.00 0.95 3.97
CA GLY A 34 -0.03 0.18 2.74
C GLY A 34 -1.46 -0.18 2.32
N VAL A 35 -2.25 -0.70 3.27
CA VAL A 35 -3.66 -1.03 3.06
C VAL A 35 -4.47 0.22 2.73
N LEU A 36 -4.30 1.30 3.51
CA LEU A 36 -5.02 2.56 3.25
C LEU A 36 -4.73 3.12 1.85
N THR A 37 -3.47 3.11 1.42
CA THR A 37 -3.07 3.60 0.10
C THR A 37 -3.69 2.77 -1.02
N ALA A 38 -3.80 1.45 -0.83
CA ALA A 38 -4.49 0.58 -1.80
C ALA A 38 -5.99 0.90 -1.88
N SER A 39 -6.65 1.10 -0.73
CA SER A 39 -8.07 1.50 -0.68
C SER A 39 -8.30 2.84 -1.39
N PHE A 40 -7.46 3.84 -1.12
CA PHE A 40 -7.52 5.13 -1.82
C PHE A 40 -7.21 5.00 -3.32
N GLY A 41 -6.39 4.03 -3.73
CA GLY A 41 -6.14 3.73 -5.14
C GLY A 41 -7.40 3.27 -5.87
N VAL A 42 -8.24 2.46 -5.23
CA VAL A 42 -9.54 2.01 -5.78
C VAL A 42 -10.54 3.15 -5.78
N THR A 43 -10.75 3.83 -4.65
CA THR A 43 -11.70 4.96 -4.57
C THR A 43 -11.33 6.10 -5.52
N GLY A 44 -10.04 6.38 -5.69
CA GLY A 44 -9.55 7.38 -6.64
C GLY A 44 -9.73 6.97 -8.10
N TYR A 45 -9.76 5.67 -8.40
CA TYR A 45 -10.02 5.18 -9.76
C TYR A 45 -11.49 5.35 -10.15
N SER A 46 -12.43 5.31 -9.19
CA SER A 46 -13.85 5.52 -9.46
C SER A 46 -14.24 7.01 -9.60
N LEU A 47 -13.35 7.95 -9.24
CA LEU A 47 -13.63 9.40 -9.28
C LEU A 47 -13.87 10.01 -10.67
N PRO A 48 -13.15 9.61 -11.74
CA PRO A 48 -13.37 10.12 -13.10
C PRO A 48 -14.74 9.76 -13.70
N TRP A 49 -15.45 8.78 -13.11
CA TRP A 49 -16.79 8.36 -13.52
C TRP A 49 -16.89 7.98 -15.00
N ASP A 50 -15.82 7.42 -15.57
CA ASP A 50 -15.84 6.80 -16.89
C ASP A 50 -16.50 5.42 -16.82
N GLN A 51 -16.82 4.81 -17.97
CA GLN A 51 -17.47 3.49 -18.01
C GLN A 51 -16.69 2.47 -17.19
N ILE A 52 -15.35 2.52 -17.17
CA ILE A 52 -14.53 1.55 -16.45
C ILE A 52 -14.48 1.90 -14.96
N GLY A 53 -14.32 3.17 -14.59
CA GLY A 53 -14.34 3.62 -13.20
C GLY A 53 -15.69 3.47 -12.48
N TYR A 54 -16.81 3.47 -13.22
CA TYR A 54 -18.13 3.17 -12.66
C TYR A 54 -18.32 1.68 -12.30
N TRP A 55 -17.70 0.78 -13.06
CA TRP A 55 -17.79 -0.68 -12.86
C TRP A 55 -16.59 -1.28 -12.10
N ALA A 56 -15.66 -0.44 -11.63
CA ALA A 56 -14.48 -0.83 -10.88
C ALA A 56 -14.65 -0.62 -9.37
#